data_AF-A0A0A9E2V9-F1
#
_entry.id   AF-A0A0A9E2V9-F1
#
_cell.length_a   1.000
_cell.length_b   1.000
_cell.length_c   1.000
_cell.angle_alpha   90.00
_cell.angle_beta   90.00
_cell.angle_gamma   90.00
#
_symmetry.space_group_name_H-M   'P 1'
#
loop_
_entity.id
_entity.type
_entity.pdbx_description
1 polymer ?
#
loop_
_entity_poly.entity_id
_entity_poly.type
_entity_poly.pdbx_seq_one_letter_code
_entity_poly.pdbx_strand_id
1 'polypeptide(L)'
;MDKVSTSLAVEHLTGYGVHTIPKDVRATEEVLKSSLDNIWNDLKAKLQTETVCVKPARDGCSTGVARLCCPKDLEVYADALRRKFQHLPANCMSRAHGVIEIPVPPPQSLIFEPFIETDEIIISNKSMNGSARHLVWKGENEWLEVTVGVIGKHGEMHS
;
A
#
# COMPACT_ATOMS: atom_id res chain seq x y z
N MET A 1 0.33 2.57 -14.49
CA MET A 1 -0.47 3.66 -13.90
C MET A 1 0.43 4.39 -12.91
N ASP A 2 0.54 5.71 -13.00
CA ASP A 2 1.35 6.50 -12.06
C ASP A 2 0.48 6.93 -10.86
N LYS A 3 0.71 6.31 -9.70
CA LYS A 3 -0.12 6.55 -8.51
C LYS A 3 -0.06 7.99 -8.01
N VAL A 4 1.06 8.69 -8.25
CA VAL A 4 1.22 10.09 -7.86
C VAL A 4 0.37 10.97 -8.74
N SER A 5 0.42 10.75 -10.07
CA SER A 5 -0.41 11.49 -11.03
C SER A 5 -1.89 11.28 -10.78
N THR A 6 -2.32 10.05 -10.46
CA THR A 6 -3.72 9.76 -10.10
C THR A 6 -4.15 10.54 -8.86
N SER A 7 -3.29 10.60 -7.83
CA SER A 7 -3.61 11.35 -6.62
C SER A 7 -3.81 12.85 -6.87
N LEU A 8 -3.00 13.45 -7.75
CA LEU A 8 -3.13 14.85 -8.14
C LEU A 8 -4.39 15.07 -8.99
N ALA A 9 -4.68 14.15 -9.91
CA ALA A 9 -5.84 14.24 -10.79
C ALA A 9 -7.16 14.26 -10.00
N VAL A 10 -7.25 13.56 -8.86
CA VAL A 10 -8.45 13.51 -8.02
C VAL A 10 -8.48 14.55 -6.91
N GLU A 11 -7.45 15.38 -6.75
CA GLU A 11 -7.37 16.37 -5.65
C GLU A 11 -8.55 17.35 -5.64
N HIS A 12 -9.04 17.73 -6.82
CA HIS A 12 -10.22 18.58 -6.97
C HIS A 12 -11.51 17.96 -6.40
N LEU A 13 -11.54 16.64 -6.17
CA LEU A 13 -12.69 15.93 -5.59
C LEU A 13 -12.73 15.99 -4.05
N THR A 14 -11.74 16.63 -3.42
CA THR A 14 -11.71 16.84 -1.96
C THR A 14 -12.99 17.53 -1.45
N GLY A 15 -13.54 18.48 -2.21
CA GLY A 15 -14.80 19.15 -1.87
C GLY A 15 -16.04 18.24 -1.87
N TYR A 16 -15.92 17.04 -2.45
CA TYR A 16 -16.95 16.00 -2.46
C TYR A 16 -16.66 14.86 -1.47
N GLY A 17 -15.68 15.03 -0.57
CA GLY A 17 -15.29 14.04 0.42
C GLY A 17 -14.39 12.92 -0.11
N VAL A 18 -13.87 13.04 -1.34
CA VAL A 18 -12.88 12.10 -1.88
C VAL A 18 -11.49 12.59 -1.51
N HIS A 19 -10.85 11.88 -0.59
CA HIS A 19 -9.52 12.23 -0.10
C HIS A 19 -8.49 11.19 -0.55
N THR A 20 -7.26 11.65 -0.80
CA THR A 20 -6.11 10.77 -0.99
C THR A 20 -5.23 10.81 0.26
N ILE A 21 -4.66 9.67 0.62
CA ILE A 21 -3.75 9.62 1.77
C ILE A 21 -2.46 10.43 1.51
N PRO A 22 -1.88 11.05 2.56
CA PRO A 22 -0.59 11.72 2.47
C PRO A 22 0.49 10.75 1.97
N LYS A 23 1.39 11.24 1.12
CA LYS A 23 2.44 10.43 0.51
C LYS A 23 3.78 11.16 0.47
N ASP A 24 4.85 10.41 0.72
CA ASP A 24 6.22 10.84 0.51
C ASP A 24 6.81 10.01 -0.65
N VAL A 25 7.22 10.71 -1.71
CA VAL A 25 7.79 10.07 -2.91
C VAL A 25 9.29 10.33 -2.89
N ARG A 26 10.09 9.28 -2.88
CA ARG A 26 11.55 9.37 -2.91
C ARG A 26 12.13 8.60 -4.08
N ALA A 27 13.24 9.10 -4.61
CA ALA A 27 14.02 8.33 -5.57
C ALA A 27 14.59 7.11 -4.86
N THR A 28 14.53 5.93 -5.48
CA THR A 28 15.06 4.70 -4.90
C THR A 28 16.56 4.85 -4.59
N GLU A 29 17.30 5.53 -5.46
CA GLU A 29 18.73 5.80 -5.25
C GLU A 29 19.01 6.67 -4.01
N GLU A 30 18.17 7.67 -3.75
CA GLU A 30 18.26 8.51 -2.54
C GLU A 30 18.05 7.67 -1.27
N VAL A 31 17.05 6.78 -1.30
CA VAL A 31 16.75 5.86 -0.19
C VAL A 31 17.94 4.93 0.07
N LEU A 32 18.56 4.40 -0.98
CA LEU A 32 19.66 3.44 -0.85
C LEU A 32 21.00 4.05 -0.41
N LYS A 33 21.20 5.36 -0.62
CA LYS A 33 22.44 6.09 -0.28
C LYS A 33 22.39 6.83 1.06
N SER A 34 21.20 7.16 1.53
CA SER A 34 21.01 7.95 2.75
C SER A 34 20.99 7.08 4.01
N SER A 35 21.06 7.72 5.18
CA SER A 35 20.83 7.03 6.46
C SER A 35 19.36 6.59 6.56
N LEU A 36 19.14 5.28 6.65
CA LEU A 36 17.78 4.71 6.75
C LEU A 36 17.08 5.12 8.05
N ASP A 37 17.81 5.33 9.14
CA ASP A 37 17.24 5.83 10.40
C ASP A 37 16.71 7.26 10.24
N ASN A 38 17.43 8.12 9.51
CA ASN A 38 16.97 9.48 9.24
C ASN A 38 15.74 9.45 8.33
N ILE A 39 15.75 8.63 7.27
CA ILE A 39 14.58 8.44 6.42
C ILE A 39 13.38 7.99 7.24
N TRP A 40 13.55 6.98 8.10
CA TRP A 40 12.46 6.49 8.94
C TRP A 40 11.88 7.57 9.84
N ASN A 41 12.73 8.33 10.53
CA ASN A 41 12.28 9.43 11.41
C ASN A 41 11.56 10.53 10.62
N ASP A 42 12.08 10.91 9.45
CA ASP A 42 11.44 11.89 8.57
C ASP A 42 10.07 11.41 8.09
N LEU A 43 9.97 10.13 7.69
CA LEU A 43 8.71 9.51 7.26
C LEU A 43 7.69 9.53 8.39
N LYS A 44 8.06 9.14 9.61
CA LYS A 44 7.16 9.18 10.77
C LYS A 44 6.68 10.60 11.05
N ALA A 45 7.58 11.58 11.02
CA ALA A 45 7.24 12.98 11.29
C ALA A 45 6.30 13.56 10.22
N LYS A 46 6.59 13.31 8.94
CA LYS A 46 5.83 13.86 7.81
C LYS A 46 4.49 13.18 7.57
N LEU A 47 4.44 11.86 7.70
CA LEU A 47 3.23 11.07 7.46
C LEU A 47 2.39 10.90 8.75
N GLN A 48 2.92 11.32 9.90
CA GLN A 48 2.27 11.25 11.21
C GLN A 48 1.72 9.85 11.53
N THR A 49 2.55 8.83 11.28
CA THR A 49 2.18 7.42 11.42
C THR A 49 3.31 6.62 12.06
N GLU A 50 2.93 5.57 12.79
CA GLU A 50 3.86 4.56 13.32
C GLU A 50 4.06 3.38 12.37
N THR A 51 3.17 3.21 11.40
CA THR A 51 3.27 2.16 10.37
C THR A 51 3.20 2.78 8.98
N VAL A 52 4.17 2.42 8.15
CA VAL A 52 4.32 2.94 6.79
C VAL A 52 4.10 1.81 5.78
N CYS A 53 3.29 2.07 4.77
CA CYS A 53 3.23 1.27 3.55
C CYS A 53 4.26 1.81 2.56
N VAL A 54 5.18 0.96 2.09
CA VAL A 54 6.07 1.28 0.97
C VAL A 54 5.59 0.55 -0.28
N LYS A 55 5.63 1.20 -1.43
CA LYS A 55 5.31 0.59 -2.73
C LYS A 55 6.03 1.26 -3.90
N PRO A 56 6.29 0.54 -5.00
CA PRO A 56 6.74 1.13 -6.25
C PRO A 56 5.72 2.15 -6.78
N ALA A 57 6.21 3.29 -7.30
CA ALA A 57 5.34 4.34 -7.81
C ALA A 57 4.56 3.91 -9.07
N ARG A 58 5.18 3.11 -9.93
CA ARG A 58 4.67 2.82 -11.29
C ARG A 58 4.25 1.37 -11.55
N ASP A 59 4.44 0.46 -10.59
CA ASP A 59 4.04 -0.93 -10.75
C ASP A 59 2.61 -1.17 -10.22
N GLY A 60 1.77 -1.82 -11.02
CA GLY A 60 0.47 -2.34 -10.61
C GLY A 60 0.59 -3.79 -10.09
N CYS A 61 -0.48 -4.34 -9.51
CA CYS A 61 -0.59 -5.74 -9.07
C CYS A 61 0.13 -6.11 -7.75
N SER A 62 0.23 -5.18 -6.79
CA SER A 62 0.76 -5.44 -5.43
C SER A 62 2.23 -5.88 -5.34
N THR A 63 2.97 -5.89 -6.46
CA THR A 63 4.41 -6.14 -6.48
C THR A 63 5.14 -5.03 -5.71
N GLY A 64 6.06 -5.44 -4.83
CA GLY A 64 6.89 -4.55 -4.02
C GLY A 64 6.15 -3.83 -2.89
N VAL A 65 4.91 -4.19 -2.58
CA VAL A 65 4.16 -3.56 -1.49
C VAL A 65 4.56 -4.19 -0.15
N ALA A 66 5.00 -3.39 0.82
CA ALA A 66 5.39 -3.86 2.15
C ALA A 66 4.87 -2.96 3.28
N ARG A 67 4.51 -3.57 4.41
CA ARG A 67 4.20 -2.88 5.67
C ARG A 67 5.47 -2.80 6.50
N LEU A 68 5.91 -1.58 6.79
CA LEU A 68 7.08 -1.27 7.61
C LEU A 68 6.58 -0.75 8.97
N CYS A 69 7.06 -1.32 10.06
CA CYS A 69 6.71 -0.90 11.43
C CYS A 69 7.91 -0.37 12.22
N CYS A 70 9.13 -0.51 11.70
CA CYS A 70 10.34 -0.02 12.35
C CYS A 70 11.47 0.23 11.33
N PRO A 71 12.57 0.91 11.73
CA PRO A 71 13.72 1.13 10.85
C PRO A 71 14.31 -0.17 10.28
N LYS A 72 14.26 -1.28 11.04
CA LYS A 72 14.79 -2.56 10.60
C LYS A 72 14.02 -3.14 9.41
N ASP A 73 12.71 -2.92 9.35
CA ASP A 73 11.90 -3.34 8.21
C ASP A 73 12.30 -2.57 6.94
N LEU A 74 12.55 -1.26 7.08
CA LEU A 74 13.05 -0.42 5.99
C LEU A 74 14.43 -0.91 5.51
N GLU A 75 15.30 -1.34 6.41
CA GLU A 75 16.60 -1.93 6.07
C GLU A 75 16.45 -3.24 5.27
N VAL A 76 15.56 -4.14 5.70
CA VAL A 76 15.28 -5.39 4.99
C VAL A 76 14.77 -5.10 3.56
N TYR A 77 13.84 -4.17 3.43
CA TYR A 77 13.29 -3.77 2.12
C TYR A 77 14.35 -3.11 1.23
N ALA A 78 15.16 -2.20 1.78
CA ALA A 78 16.25 -1.53 1.06
C ALA A 78 17.34 -2.51 0.62
N ASP A 79 17.68 -3.52 1.43
CA ASP A 79 18.66 -4.55 1.05
C ASP A 79 18.16 -5.39 -0.13
N ALA A 80 16.86 -5.76 -0.12
CA ALA A 80 16.26 -6.48 -1.23
C ALA A 80 16.36 -5.71 -2.56
N LEU A 81 16.11 -4.39 -2.53
CA LEU A 81 16.28 -3.52 -3.70
C LEU A 81 17.74 -3.42 -4.13
N ARG A 82 18.67 -3.23 -3.18
CA ARG A 82 20.11 -3.10 -3.44
C ARG A 82 20.68 -4.36 -4.08
N ARG A 83 20.28 -5.52 -3.59
CA ARG A 83 20.72 -6.84 -4.06
C ARG A 83 19.90 -7.37 -5.24
N LYS A 84 18.88 -6.62 -5.67
CA LYS A 84 17.97 -6.98 -6.78
C LYS A 84 17.33 -8.35 -6.57
N PHE A 85 16.88 -8.62 -5.35
CA PHE A 85 16.13 -9.83 -5.06
C PHE A 85 14.84 -9.85 -5.88
N GLN A 86 14.43 -11.03 -6.30
CA GLN A 86 13.15 -11.25 -6.97
C GLN A 86 12.00 -11.32 -5.95
N HIS A 87 12.28 -11.77 -4.73
CA HIS A 87 11.29 -11.86 -3.67
C HIS A 87 11.92 -11.68 -2.28
N LEU A 88 11.14 -11.11 -1.35
CA LEU A 88 11.38 -11.18 0.08
C LEU A 88 10.67 -12.41 0.66
N PRO A 89 11.36 -13.28 1.43
CA PRO A 89 10.73 -14.40 2.11
C PRO A 89 9.61 -13.96 3.05
N ALA A 90 8.62 -14.83 3.28
CA ALA A 90 7.57 -14.57 4.26
C ALA A 90 8.16 -14.34 5.66
N ASN A 91 7.56 -13.42 6.42
CA ASN A 91 7.93 -13.10 7.80
C ASN A 91 9.41 -12.70 8.01
N CYS A 92 10.03 -12.06 7.02
CA CYS A 92 11.39 -11.51 7.17
C CYS A 92 11.42 -10.11 7.81
N MET A 93 10.25 -9.49 8.03
CA MET A 93 10.06 -8.21 8.71
C MET A 93 9.32 -8.40 10.05
N SER A 94 9.17 -7.31 10.81
CA SER A 94 8.64 -7.32 12.18
C SER A 94 7.18 -7.77 12.31
N ARG A 95 6.36 -7.57 11.28
CA ARG A 95 4.96 -8.04 11.23
C ARG A 95 4.84 -9.26 10.34
N ALA A 96 3.87 -10.12 10.64
CA ALA A 96 3.58 -11.27 9.79
C ALA A 96 3.16 -10.80 8.39
N HIS A 97 3.76 -11.41 7.36
CA HIS A 97 3.47 -11.12 5.96
C HIS A 97 3.80 -12.33 5.08
N GLY A 98 3.12 -12.45 3.94
CA GLY A 98 3.44 -13.45 2.92
C GLY A 98 4.74 -13.15 2.17
N VAL A 99 5.06 -13.95 1.16
CA VAL A 99 6.16 -13.63 0.22
C VAL A 99 5.83 -12.33 -0.50
N ILE A 100 6.79 -11.43 -0.63
CA ILE A 100 6.64 -10.18 -1.37
C ILE A 100 7.51 -10.26 -2.62
N GLU A 101 6.87 -10.27 -3.79
CA GLU A 101 7.55 -10.12 -5.08
C GLU A 101 8.16 -8.72 -5.18
N ILE A 102 9.43 -8.61 -5.58
CA ILE A 102 10.17 -7.35 -5.70
C ILE A 102 10.41 -7.06 -7.19
N PRO A 103 10.12 -5.83 -7.68
CA PRO A 103 10.36 -5.50 -9.08
C PRO A 103 11.83 -5.66 -9.47
N VAL A 104 12.07 -6.33 -10.60
CA VAL A 104 13.40 -6.45 -11.22
C VAL A 104 13.30 -5.91 -12.66
N PRO A 105 14.00 -4.79 -12.99
CA PRO A 105 14.89 -4.02 -12.12
C PRO A 105 14.13 -3.25 -11.01
N PRO A 106 14.82 -2.84 -9.93
CA PRO A 106 14.23 -1.99 -8.89
C PRO A 106 13.56 -0.74 -9.49
N PRO A 107 12.43 -0.28 -8.92
CA PRO A 107 11.74 0.88 -9.42
C PRO A 107 12.60 2.14 -9.27
N GLN A 108 12.37 3.15 -10.11
CA GLN A 108 13.08 4.43 -10.02
C GLN A 108 12.67 5.23 -8.78
N SER A 109 11.42 5.08 -8.33
CA SER A 109 10.86 5.80 -7.20
C SER A 109 9.94 4.92 -6.36
N LEU A 110 9.97 5.20 -5.06
CA LEU A 110 9.14 4.58 -4.03
C LEU A 110 8.16 5.60 -3.50
N ILE A 111 6.97 5.11 -3.15
CA ILE A 111 5.94 5.85 -2.43
C ILE A 111 5.86 5.29 -1.02
N PHE A 112 5.91 6.18 -0.03
CA PHE A 112 5.67 5.89 1.37
C PHE A 112 4.39 6.59 1.81
N GLU A 113 3.49 5.84 2.42
CA GLU A 113 2.16 6.30 2.87
C GLU A 113 1.83 5.71 4.24
N PRO A 114 0.93 6.30 5.03
CA PRO A 114 0.37 5.62 6.20
C PRO A 114 -0.23 4.27 5.81
N PHE A 115 0.09 3.22 6.55
CA PHE A 115 -0.61 1.95 6.41
C PHE A 115 -2.01 2.09 7.01
N ILE A 116 -3.04 1.90 6.20
CA ILE A 116 -4.43 1.91 6.66
C ILE A 116 -4.81 0.51 7.11
N GLU A 117 -5.08 0.35 8.40
CA GLU A 117 -5.59 -0.90 8.93
C GLU A 117 -7.09 -0.99 8.65
N THR A 118 -7.50 -2.05 7.96
CA THR A 118 -8.89 -2.28 7.56
C THR A 118 -9.39 -3.57 8.16
N ASP A 119 -10.66 -3.60 8.51
CA ASP A 119 -11.29 -4.83 8.96
C ASP A 119 -11.58 -5.78 7.80
N GLU A 120 -11.49 -7.08 8.09
CA GLU A 120 -11.98 -8.10 7.19
C GLU A 120 -13.52 -8.04 7.10
N ILE A 121 -14.03 -8.10 5.88
CA ILE A 121 -15.46 -8.28 5.60
C ILE A 121 -15.67 -9.73 5.17
N ILE A 122 -16.47 -10.47 5.91
CA ILE A 122 -16.78 -11.88 5.60
C ILE A 122 -18.22 -12.04 5.13
N ILE A 123 -18.46 -13.01 4.25
CA ILE A 123 -19.81 -13.41 3.84
C ILE A 123 -20.28 -14.52 4.77
N SER A 124 -21.36 -14.28 5.49
CA SER A 124 -22.01 -15.27 6.36
C SER A 124 -23.31 -15.80 5.73
N ASN A 125 -23.49 -17.12 5.82
CA ASN A 125 -24.70 -17.82 5.39
C ASN A 125 -25.65 -18.14 6.56
N LYS A 126 -25.33 -17.72 7.79
CA LYS A 126 -26.12 -18.04 8.99
C LYS A 126 -27.20 -16.97 9.25
N SER A 127 -28.39 -17.12 8.69
CA SER A 127 -29.55 -16.38 9.19
C SER A 127 -30.49 -17.32 9.93
N MET A 128 -31.03 -16.89 11.07
CA MET A 128 -31.97 -17.70 11.86
C MET A 128 -33.33 -17.92 11.15
N ASN A 129 -33.67 -17.17 10.09
CA ASN A 129 -34.99 -17.21 9.45
C ASN A 129 -34.95 -17.16 7.91
N GLY A 130 -33.86 -17.55 7.26
CA GLY A 130 -33.79 -17.55 5.80
C GLY A 130 -32.40 -17.77 5.21
N SER A 131 -32.34 -18.15 3.93
CA SER A 131 -31.14 -18.49 3.16
C SER A 131 -30.37 -17.29 2.61
N ALA A 132 -30.60 -16.08 3.13
CA ALA A 132 -29.95 -14.86 2.65
C ALA A 132 -28.51 -14.72 3.17
N ARG A 133 -27.57 -14.50 2.24
CA ARG A 133 -26.18 -14.16 2.56
C ARG A 133 -26.12 -12.73 3.08
N HIS A 134 -25.31 -12.49 4.10
CA HIS A 134 -25.06 -11.15 4.62
C HIS A 134 -23.56 -10.91 4.83
N LEU A 135 -23.16 -9.66 4.67
CA LEU A 135 -21.81 -9.21 4.99
C LEU A 135 -21.73 -8.98 6.50
N VAL A 136 -20.67 -9.49 7.11
CA VAL A 136 -20.35 -9.27 8.52
C VAL A 136 -19.04 -8.49 8.55
N TRP A 137 -19.07 -7.36 9.26
CA TRP A 137 -17.93 -6.51 9.55
C TRP A 137 -17.69 -6.53 11.05
N LYS A 138 -16.43 -6.68 11.46
CA LYS A 138 -16.05 -6.83 12.87
C LYS A 138 -16.24 -5.54 13.67
N GLY A 139 -16.05 -4.38 13.05
CA GLY A 139 -16.24 -3.07 13.69
C GLY A 139 -15.08 -2.64 14.59
N GLU A 140 -13.88 -3.16 14.39
CA GLU A 140 -12.68 -2.78 15.14
C GLU A 140 -11.97 -1.57 14.52
N ASN A 141 -12.01 -1.44 13.19
CA ASN A 141 -11.46 -0.30 12.45
C ASN A 141 -12.54 0.41 11.66
N GLU A 142 -12.55 1.74 11.67
CA GLU A 142 -13.51 2.56 10.90
C GLU A 142 -13.26 2.54 9.38
N TRP A 143 -12.18 1.88 8.94
CA TRP A 143 -11.80 1.79 7.54
C TRP A 143 -12.16 0.43 6.93
N LEU A 144 -12.74 0.49 5.73
CA LEU A 144 -13.08 -0.66 4.90
C LEU A 144 -12.38 -0.53 3.55
N GLU A 145 -11.74 -1.60 3.09
CA GLU A 145 -11.22 -1.67 1.72
C GLU A 145 -12.32 -2.10 0.76
N VAL A 146 -12.48 -1.35 -0.33
CA VAL A 146 -13.46 -1.67 -1.38
C VAL A 146 -12.76 -1.63 -2.75
N THR A 147 -12.89 -2.71 -3.50
CA THR A 147 -12.47 -2.75 -4.91
C THR A 147 -13.69 -2.57 -5.80
N VAL A 148 -13.67 -1.54 -6.64
CA VAL A 148 -14.74 -1.26 -7.61
C VAL A 148 -14.29 -1.70 -9.01
N GLY A 149 -14.99 -2.69 -9.57
CA GLY A 149 -14.85 -3.04 -10.98
C GLY A 149 -15.77 -2.16 -11.83
N VAL A 150 -15.20 -1.49 -12.83
CA VAL A 150 -15.97 -0.72 -13.81
C VAL A 150 -16.18 -1.57 -15.06
N ILE A 151 -17.40 -1.61 -15.58
CA ILE A 151 -17.76 -2.31 -16.81
C ILE A 151 -18.18 -1.26 -17.84
N GLY A 152 -17.56 -1.29 -19.01
CA GLY A 152 -17.90 -0.44 -20.15
C GLY A 152 -17.97 -1.24 -21.44
N LYS A 153 -18.42 -0.60 -22.53
CA LYS A 153 -18.40 -1.25 -23.83
C LYS A 153 -16.97 -1.45 -24.32
N HIS A 154 -16.76 -2.50 -25.10
CA HIS A 154 -15.47 -2.78 -25.70
C HIS A 154 -14.97 -1.59 -26.54
N GLY A 155 -13.78 -1.08 -26.20
CA GLY A 155 -13.17 0.08 -26.87
C GLY A 155 -13.62 1.45 -26.36
N GLU A 156 -14.58 1.52 -25.43
CA GLU A 156 -15.06 2.79 -24.84
C GLU A 156 -14.50 3.03 -23.41
N MET A 157 -13.79 2.07 -22.83
CA MET A 157 -13.13 2.27 -21.53
C MET A 157 -11.81 3.01 -21.69
N HIS A 158 -11.63 4.05 -20.89
CA HIS A 158 -10.41 4.83 -20.81
C HIS A 158 -9.70 4.54 -19.48
N SER A 159 -8.37 4.39 -19.52
CA SER A 159 -7.50 4.15 -18.36
C SER A 159 -6.70 5.39 -17.99
#